data_AF-A0A1B6IA03-F1
#
_entry.id   AF-A0A1B6IA03-F1
#
_cell.length_a   1.000
_cell.length_b   1.000
_cell.length_c   1.000
_cell.angle_alpha   90.00
_cell.angle_beta   90.00
_cell.angle_gamma   90.00
#
_symmetry.space_group_name_H-M   'P 1'
#
loop_
_entity.id
_entity.type
_entity.pdbx_description
1 polymer ?
#
loop_
_entity_poly.entity_id
_entity_poly.type
_entity_poly.pdbx_seq_one_letter_code
_entity_poly.pdbx_strand_id
1 'polypeptide(L)'
;MALKVDLLTKEELVYELMLRNVNTDKTDKVTDLRKRLRSVIKLNVQPNFLNLQNKLKIAEEFEIIKVKVSSIESSVEEILISKSTIDIVRFEQKLNHLQIRIKNLLKFKLDSTKEEELHKYMEKLGLAETKFKTLEVDSKLKEDIVRRLSETNMEEEDLSDVFENKLTFSASKSSDKTPIAGLTYRKEGECGNDEVTNTSIFSKLPNPVEKHLKNFKITNGLNISELLEFIKNLLKLKNETHLLDTEVIELCLGYVTGPLLSKIMECKSDKKDIQELHSELLHYFVPLGLKENLKRELVTRQQKPGEPFSVYKTEV
;
A
#
# COMPACT_ATOMS: atom_id res chain seq x y z
N MET A 1 5.21 -17.51 -16.07
CA MET A 1 4.96 -16.22 -15.41
C MET A 1 5.74 -16.21 -14.10
N ALA A 2 6.54 -15.17 -13.83
CA ALA A 2 7.28 -15.08 -12.56
C ALA A 2 6.29 -14.96 -11.38
N LEU A 3 6.56 -15.64 -10.28
CA LEU A 3 5.71 -15.60 -9.09
C LEU A 3 5.76 -14.21 -8.46
N LYS A 4 4.61 -13.52 -8.41
CA LYS A 4 4.51 -12.17 -7.82
C LYS A 4 4.25 -12.30 -6.31
N VAL A 5 5.32 -12.39 -5.52
CA VAL A 5 5.27 -12.68 -4.06
C VAL A 5 4.37 -11.72 -3.28
N ASP A 6 4.31 -10.45 -3.69
CA ASP A 6 3.58 -9.42 -2.94
C ASP A 6 2.07 -9.46 -3.13
N LEU A 7 1.61 -10.16 -4.16
CA LEU A 7 0.20 -10.37 -4.45
C LEU A 7 -0.35 -11.65 -3.82
N LEU A 8 0.48 -12.42 -3.11
CA LEU A 8 0.07 -13.65 -2.45
C LEU A 8 -0.52 -13.33 -1.08
N THR A 9 -1.68 -13.94 -0.80
CA THR A 9 -2.28 -13.97 0.54
C THR A 9 -1.40 -14.77 1.52
N LYS A 10 -1.62 -14.62 2.82
CA LYS A 10 -0.89 -15.40 3.85
C LYS A 10 -0.95 -16.91 3.58
N GLU A 11 -2.12 -17.40 3.21
CA GLU A 11 -2.38 -18.80 2.93
C GLU A 11 -1.56 -19.30 1.72
N GLU A 12 -1.50 -18.51 0.65
CA GLU A 12 -0.75 -18.85 -0.57
C GLU A 12 0.77 -18.77 -0.35
N LEU A 13 1.22 -17.81 0.47
CA LEU A 13 2.62 -17.73 0.89
C LEU A 13 3.06 -18.98 1.65
N VAL A 14 2.22 -19.48 2.56
CA VAL A 14 2.49 -20.73 3.29
C VAL A 14 2.54 -21.89 2.30
N TYR A 15 1.60 -21.98 1.35
CA TYR A 15 1.58 -23.04 0.33
C TYR A 15 2.86 -23.04 -0.54
N GLU A 16 3.28 -21.89 -1.07
CA GLU A 16 4.48 -21.76 -1.90
C GLU A 16 5.78 -22.06 -1.15
N LEU A 17 5.84 -21.76 0.14
CA LEU A 17 6.96 -22.13 1.02
C LEU A 17 7.00 -23.64 1.28
N MET A 18 5.84 -24.27 1.54
CA MET A 18 5.75 -25.72 1.70
C MET A 18 6.18 -26.45 0.43
N LEU A 19 5.78 -25.96 -0.75
CA LEU A 19 6.21 -26.47 -2.06
C LEU A 19 7.73 -26.48 -2.23
N ARG A 20 8.45 -25.57 -1.58
CA ARG A 20 9.91 -25.45 -1.63
C ARG A 20 10.60 -26.05 -0.41
N ASN A 21 9.89 -26.89 0.34
CA ASN A 21 10.35 -27.56 1.55
C ASN A 21 10.79 -26.62 2.68
N VAL A 22 10.16 -25.45 2.79
CA VAL A 22 10.39 -24.51 3.89
C VAL A 22 9.27 -24.68 4.92
N ASN A 23 9.66 -24.81 6.19
CA ASN A 23 8.70 -24.91 7.29
C ASN A 23 8.09 -23.54 7.60
N THR A 24 6.80 -23.56 7.92
CA THR A 24 6.00 -22.39 8.23
C THR A 24 5.20 -22.64 9.50
N ASP A 25 5.12 -21.63 10.34
CA ASP A 25 4.33 -21.65 11.57
C ASP A 25 3.08 -20.78 11.41
N LYS A 26 1.98 -21.16 12.08
CA LYS A 26 0.72 -20.39 12.00
C LYS A 26 0.86 -18.96 12.51
N THR A 27 1.79 -18.74 13.43
CA THR A 27 2.12 -17.44 14.04
C THR A 27 2.97 -16.54 13.14
N ASP A 28 3.44 -17.04 12.00
CA ASP A 28 4.29 -16.28 11.11
C ASP A 28 3.58 -15.04 10.55
N LYS A 29 4.28 -13.92 10.56
CA LYS A 29 3.83 -12.67 9.95
C LYS A 29 4.00 -12.74 8.43
N VAL A 30 3.10 -12.09 7.70
CA VAL A 30 3.12 -12.03 6.22
C VAL A 30 4.44 -11.48 5.70
N THR A 31 4.99 -10.46 6.36
CA THR A 31 6.29 -9.86 6.03
C THR A 31 7.44 -10.87 6.10
N ASP A 32 7.45 -11.73 7.11
CA ASP A 32 8.50 -12.74 7.30
C ASP A 32 8.33 -13.93 6.33
N LEU A 33 7.09 -14.29 6.00
CA LEU A 33 6.78 -15.27 4.96
C LEU A 33 7.26 -14.76 3.58
N ARG A 34 6.96 -13.51 3.23
CA ARG A 34 7.43 -12.89 1.97
C ARG A 34 8.96 -12.83 1.90
N LYS A 35 9.64 -12.42 2.97
CA LYS A 35 11.11 -12.40 3.04
C LYS A 35 11.72 -13.79 2.79
N ARG A 36 11.20 -14.82 3.48
CA ARG A 36 11.66 -16.21 3.28
C ARG A 36 11.42 -16.67 1.84
N LEU A 37 10.23 -16.42 1.29
CA LEU A 37 9.91 -16.85 -0.08
C LEU A 37 10.81 -16.17 -1.11
N ARG A 38 11.06 -14.86 -0.99
CA ARG A 38 12.02 -14.13 -1.84
C ARG A 38 13.43 -14.71 -1.73
N SER A 39 13.89 -15.04 -0.53
CA SER A 39 15.21 -15.66 -0.32
C SER A 39 15.32 -17.01 -1.03
N VAL A 40 14.29 -17.84 -0.93
CA VAL A 40 14.25 -19.18 -1.51
C VAL A 40 14.18 -19.11 -3.04
N ILE A 41 13.42 -18.16 -3.59
CA ILE A 41 13.38 -17.87 -5.03
C ILE A 41 14.75 -17.38 -5.52
N LYS A 42 15.42 -16.51 -4.77
CA LYS A 42 16.79 -16.03 -5.09
C LYS A 42 17.81 -17.17 -5.14
N LEU A 43 17.61 -18.21 -4.33
CA LEU A 43 18.42 -19.41 -4.32
C LEU A 43 18.02 -20.44 -5.41
N ASN A 44 17.08 -20.09 -6.30
CA ASN A 44 16.56 -20.93 -7.38
C ASN A 44 16.01 -22.29 -6.91
N VAL A 45 15.50 -22.37 -5.67
CA VAL A 45 14.88 -23.60 -5.16
C VAL A 45 13.57 -23.85 -5.91
N GLN A 46 13.51 -24.98 -6.61
CA GLN A 46 12.37 -25.34 -7.46
C GLN A 46 11.19 -25.86 -6.62
N PRO A 47 9.94 -25.54 -7.01
CA PRO A 47 8.75 -26.11 -6.39
C PRO A 47 8.66 -27.61 -6.70
N ASN A 48 8.41 -28.42 -5.66
CA ASN A 48 8.22 -29.86 -5.80
C ASN A 48 6.99 -30.31 -5.01
N PHE A 49 6.03 -30.93 -5.71
CA PHE A 49 4.77 -31.41 -5.11
C PHE A 49 5.00 -32.48 -4.04
N LEU A 50 6.09 -33.25 -4.11
CA LEU A 50 6.43 -34.26 -3.10
C LEU A 50 6.67 -33.63 -1.72
N ASN A 51 7.09 -32.37 -1.66
CA ASN A 51 7.29 -31.66 -0.39
C ASN A 51 5.98 -31.40 0.37
N LEU A 52 4.84 -31.52 -0.32
CA LEU A 52 3.51 -31.35 0.26
C LEU A 52 2.98 -32.65 0.88
N GLN A 53 3.63 -33.79 0.61
CA GLN A 53 3.24 -35.08 1.15
C GLN A 53 3.30 -35.03 2.68
N ASN A 54 2.23 -35.49 3.33
CA ASN A 54 2.05 -35.46 4.79
C ASN A 54 1.99 -34.06 5.43
N LYS A 55 2.08 -32.97 4.65
CA LYS A 55 1.90 -31.59 5.14
C LYS A 55 0.51 -31.05 4.83
N LEU A 56 -0.09 -31.49 3.72
CA LEU A 56 -1.45 -31.10 3.34
C LEU A 56 -2.49 -32.14 3.77
N LYS A 57 -3.62 -31.64 4.28
CA LYS A 57 -4.83 -32.42 4.41
C LYS A 57 -5.69 -32.22 3.16
N ILE A 58 -5.86 -33.29 2.39
CA ILE A 58 -6.56 -33.24 1.09
C ILE A 58 -7.97 -32.65 1.24
N ALA A 59 -8.72 -33.00 2.28
CA ALA A 59 -10.06 -32.46 2.51
C ALA A 59 -10.09 -30.93 2.73
N GLU A 60 -9.16 -30.41 3.52
CA GLU A 60 -9.06 -28.95 3.77
C GLU A 60 -8.67 -28.21 2.48
N GLU A 61 -7.76 -28.79 1.71
CA GLU A 61 -7.31 -28.24 0.44
C GLU A 61 -8.42 -28.20 -0.63
N PHE A 62 -9.27 -29.24 -0.69
CA PHE A 62 -10.43 -29.26 -1.57
C PHE A 62 -11.42 -28.15 -1.25
N GLU A 63 -11.72 -27.92 0.02
CA GLU A 63 -12.60 -26.83 0.44
C GLU A 63 -12.00 -25.45 0.13
N ILE A 64 -10.68 -25.28 0.33
CA ILE A 64 -9.99 -24.03 -0.08
C ILE A 64 -10.15 -23.78 -1.59
N ILE A 65 -9.93 -24.80 -2.42
CA ILE A 65 -10.07 -24.68 -3.88
C ILE A 65 -11.51 -24.34 -4.26
N LYS A 66 -12.48 -25.06 -3.71
CA LYS A 66 -13.91 -24.85 -3.97
C LYS A 66 -14.35 -23.42 -3.63
N VAL A 67 -13.98 -22.92 -2.44
CA VAL A 67 -14.29 -21.55 -2.01
C VAL A 67 -13.63 -20.53 -2.93
N LYS A 68 -12.34 -20.70 -3.26
CA LYS A 68 -11.61 -19.76 -4.12
C LYS A 68 -12.11 -19.76 -5.57
N VAL A 69 -12.49 -20.92 -6.12
CA VAL A 69 -13.10 -21.02 -7.45
C VAL A 69 -14.45 -20.31 -7.48
N SER A 70 -15.30 -20.50 -6.45
CA SER A 70 -16.57 -19.80 -6.35
C SER A 70 -16.38 -18.28 -6.24
N SER A 71 -15.40 -17.82 -5.46
CA SER A 71 -15.07 -16.40 -5.32
C SER A 71 -14.60 -15.79 -6.66
N ILE A 72 -13.78 -16.52 -7.41
CA ILE A 72 -13.37 -16.12 -8.77
C ILE A 72 -14.59 -15.97 -9.66
N GLU A 73 -15.49 -16.97 -9.70
CA GLU A 73 -16.70 -16.93 -10.53
C GLU A 73 -17.57 -15.70 -10.25
N SER A 74 -17.76 -15.34 -8.98
CA SER A 74 -18.53 -14.14 -8.58
C SER A 74 -17.82 -12.83 -8.96
N SER A 75 -16.50 -12.77 -8.79
CA SER A 75 -15.71 -11.55 -9.03
C SER A 75 -15.41 -11.26 -10.50
N VAL A 76 -15.48 -12.26 -11.39
CA VAL A 76 -15.11 -12.12 -12.81
C VAL A 76 -15.89 -11.00 -13.48
N GLU A 77 -17.21 -10.95 -13.32
CA GLU A 77 -18.06 -9.97 -14.00
C GLU A 77 -17.81 -8.54 -13.49
N GLU A 78 -17.62 -8.38 -12.18
CA GLU A 78 -17.31 -7.09 -11.54
C GLU A 78 -15.96 -6.53 -12.02
N ILE A 79 -14.95 -7.39 -12.14
CA ILE A 79 -13.61 -6.98 -12.62
C ILE A 79 -13.65 -6.65 -14.12
N LEU A 80 -14.42 -7.40 -14.92
CA LEU A 80 -14.63 -7.10 -16.35
C LEU A 80 -15.31 -5.73 -16.55
N ILE A 81 -16.23 -5.35 -15.66
CA ILE A 81 -16.92 -4.06 -15.67
C ILE A 81 -15.99 -2.92 -15.23
N SER A 82 -15.31 -3.10 -14.09
CA SER A 82 -14.43 -2.05 -13.53
C SER A 82 -13.19 -1.80 -14.39
N LYS A 83 -12.70 -2.81 -15.13
CA LYS A 83 -11.47 -2.76 -15.94
C LYS A 83 -10.24 -2.26 -15.16
N SER A 84 -10.27 -2.38 -13.84
CA SER A 84 -9.18 -2.01 -12.96
C SER A 84 -7.96 -2.88 -13.25
N THR A 85 -6.83 -2.25 -13.58
CA THR A 85 -5.64 -3.01 -13.94
C THR A 85 -5.06 -3.80 -12.76
N ILE A 86 -5.22 -3.30 -11.55
CA ILE A 86 -4.78 -3.99 -10.33
C ILE A 86 -5.59 -5.26 -10.14
N ASP A 87 -6.91 -5.17 -10.31
CA ASP A 87 -7.80 -6.30 -10.09
C ASP A 87 -7.60 -7.35 -11.16
N ILE A 88 -7.30 -6.94 -12.39
CA ILE A 88 -6.82 -7.85 -13.45
C ILE A 88 -5.52 -8.54 -13.04
N VAL A 89 -4.52 -7.79 -12.55
CA VAL A 89 -3.22 -8.37 -12.13
C VAL A 89 -3.35 -9.31 -10.93
N ARG A 90 -4.20 -8.96 -9.96
CA ARG A 90 -4.53 -9.82 -8.80
C ARG A 90 -5.26 -11.07 -9.24
N PHE A 91 -6.22 -10.92 -10.13
CA PHE A 91 -6.97 -12.01 -10.71
C PHE A 91 -6.07 -13.00 -11.43
N GLU A 92 -5.18 -12.53 -12.31
CA GLU A 92 -4.18 -13.35 -13.00
C GLU A 92 -3.32 -14.15 -12.01
N GLN A 93 -2.87 -13.51 -10.92
CA GLN A 93 -2.05 -14.16 -9.91
C GLN A 93 -2.82 -15.25 -9.15
N LYS A 94 -4.05 -14.95 -8.70
CA LYS A 94 -4.94 -15.91 -8.00
C LYS A 94 -5.28 -17.10 -8.89
N LEU A 95 -5.61 -16.85 -10.15
CA LEU A 95 -5.93 -17.87 -11.14
C LEU A 95 -4.73 -18.80 -11.38
N ASN A 96 -3.54 -18.23 -11.62
CA ASN A 96 -2.32 -19.02 -11.81
C ASN A 96 -2.00 -19.88 -10.57
N HIS A 97 -2.10 -19.31 -9.38
CA HIS A 97 -1.86 -20.05 -8.14
C HIS A 97 -2.83 -21.22 -7.98
N LEU A 98 -4.14 -21.02 -8.20
CA LEU A 98 -5.13 -22.10 -8.12
C LEU A 98 -4.91 -23.19 -9.18
N GLN A 99 -4.59 -22.83 -10.42
CA GLN A 99 -4.25 -23.80 -11.46
C GLN A 99 -3.05 -24.66 -11.05
N ILE A 100 -2.02 -24.07 -10.43
CA ILE A 100 -0.85 -24.78 -9.92
C ILE A 100 -1.25 -25.73 -8.78
N ARG A 101 -2.11 -25.30 -7.85
CA ARG A 101 -2.60 -26.15 -6.76
C ARG A 101 -3.36 -27.37 -7.27
N ILE A 102 -4.32 -27.16 -8.17
CA ILE A 102 -5.08 -28.25 -8.79
C ILE A 102 -4.14 -29.20 -9.53
N LYS A 103 -3.19 -28.68 -10.33
CA LYS A 103 -2.18 -29.52 -11.01
C LYS A 103 -1.33 -30.34 -10.06
N ASN A 104 -1.00 -29.81 -8.89
CA ASN A 104 -0.24 -30.53 -7.88
C ASN A 104 -1.12 -31.57 -7.16
N LEU A 105 -2.39 -31.27 -6.89
CA LEU A 105 -3.32 -32.22 -6.27
C LEU A 105 -3.62 -33.42 -7.15
N LEU A 106 -3.79 -33.21 -8.45
CA LEU A 106 -4.00 -34.28 -9.43
C LEU A 106 -2.80 -35.24 -9.55
N LYS A 107 -1.64 -34.91 -8.96
CA LYS A 107 -0.49 -35.83 -8.88
C LYS A 107 -0.57 -36.76 -7.66
N PHE A 108 -1.44 -36.49 -6.70
CA PHE A 108 -1.70 -37.38 -5.57
C PHE A 108 -2.75 -38.41 -5.96
N LYS A 109 -2.75 -39.56 -5.27
CA LYS A 109 -3.77 -40.57 -5.44
C LYS A 109 -5.09 -40.06 -4.83
N LEU A 110 -6.10 -39.84 -5.66
CA LEU A 110 -7.41 -39.32 -5.27
C LEU A 110 -8.50 -40.34 -5.61
N ASP A 111 -9.69 -40.13 -5.05
CA ASP A 111 -10.91 -40.86 -5.42
C ASP A 111 -11.40 -40.34 -6.77
N SER A 112 -12.00 -41.19 -7.62
CA SER A 112 -12.45 -40.81 -8.97
C SER A 112 -13.40 -39.61 -8.98
N THR A 113 -14.27 -39.51 -7.98
CA THR A 113 -15.20 -38.38 -7.81
C THR A 113 -14.49 -37.05 -7.58
N LYS A 114 -13.42 -37.07 -6.77
CA LYS A 114 -12.60 -35.89 -6.45
C LYS A 114 -11.75 -35.46 -7.64
N GLU A 115 -11.25 -36.41 -8.43
CA GLU A 115 -10.52 -36.11 -9.66
C GLU A 115 -11.44 -35.42 -10.68
N GLU A 116 -12.65 -35.93 -10.89
CA GLU A 116 -13.65 -35.31 -11.76
C GLU A 116 -14.01 -33.88 -11.33
N GLU A 117 -14.20 -33.64 -10.03
CA GLU A 117 -14.47 -32.30 -9.49
C GLU A 117 -13.30 -31.33 -9.72
N LEU A 118 -12.06 -31.77 -9.52
CA LEU A 118 -10.87 -30.95 -9.80
C LEU A 118 -10.74 -30.60 -11.28
N HIS A 119 -11.07 -31.53 -12.17
CA HIS A 119 -11.11 -31.26 -13.61
C HIS A 119 -12.18 -30.22 -13.97
N LYS A 120 -13.37 -30.31 -13.35
CA LYS A 120 -14.43 -29.30 -13.51
C LYS A 120 -13.99 -27.92 -13.01
N TYR A 121 -13.27 -27.85 -11.88
CA TYR A 121 -12.71 -26.58 -11.41
C TYR A 121 -11.62 -26.05 -12.33
N MET A 122 -10.78 -26.91 -12.91
CA MET A 122 -9.78 -26.50 -13.89
C MET A 122 -10.43 -25.91 -15.16
N GLU A 123 -11.51 -26.51 -15.64
CA GLU A 123 -12.27 -26.01 -16.79
C GLU A 123 -12.86 -24.62 -16.51
N LYS A 124 -13.50 -24.44 -15.34
CA LYS A 124 -14.02 -23.15 -14.89
C LYS A 124 -12.95 -22.05 -14.85
N LEU A 125 -11.77 -22.37 -14.30
CA LEU A 125 -10.64 -21.44 -14.30
C LEU A 125 -10.15 -21.12 -15.72
N GLY A 126 -10.15 -22.11 -16.62
CA GLY A 126 -9.81 -21.90 -18.03
C GLY A 126 -10.77 -20.94 -18.75
N LEU A 127 -12.08 -21.07 -18.51
CA LEU A 127 -13.09 -20.14 -19.04
C LEU A 127 -12.92 -18.72 -18.47
N ALA A 128 -12.54 -18.61 -17.21
CA ALA A 128 -12.25 -17.30 -16.60
C ALA A 128 -10.97 -16.69 -17.21
N GLU A 129 -9.93 -17.49 -17.45
CA GLU A 129 -8.69 -17.04 -18.10
C GLU A 129 -8.95 -16.52 -19.53
N THR A 130 -9.79 -17.20 -20.32
CA THR A 130 -10.12 -16.77 -21.69
C THR A 130 -10.91 -15.46 -21.69
N LYS A 131 -11.84 -15.26 -20.74
CA LYS A 131 -12.56 -13.99 -20.57
C LYS A 131 -11.63 -12.81 -20.25
N PHE A 132 -10.51 -13.06 -19.59
CA PHE A 132 -9.54 -12.00 -19.24
C PHE A 132 -8.47 -11.78 -20.30
N LYS A 133 -8.15 -12.79 -21.13
CA LYS A 133 -7.21 -12.63 -22.26
C LYS A 133 -7.70 -11.66 -23.32
N THR A 134 -9.01 -11.41 -23.40
CA THR A 134 -9.59 -10.42 -24.32
C THR A 134 -9.42 -8.98 -23.83
N LEU A 135 -9.08 -8.77 -22.55
CA LEU A 135 -8.69 -7.47 -22.00
C LEU A 135 -7.19 -7.25 -22.23
N GLU A 136 -6.84 -6.67 -23.37
CA GLU A 136 -5.47 -6.21 -23.64
C GLU A 136 -5.09 -5.10 -22.66
N VAL A 137 -4.31 -5.45 -21.65
CA VAL A 137 -3.71 -4.51 -20.71
C VAL A 137 -2.21 -4.48 -20.97
N ASP A 138 -1.65 -3.28 -21.13
CA ASP A 138 -0.23 -3.04 -21.39
C ASP A 138 0.66 -3.74 -20.35
N SER A 139 1.61 -4.55 -20.83
CA SER A 139 2.52 -5.32 -19.99
C SER A 139 3.40 -4.41 -19.13
N LYS A 140 3.77 -3.22 -19.62
CA LYS A 140 4.56 -2.26 -18.85
C LYS A 140 3.78 -1.71 -17.66
N LEU A 141 2.49 -1.44 -17.85
CA LEU A 141 1.62 -0.94 -16.80
C LEU A 141 1.39 -2.01 -15.72
N LYS A 142 1.28 -3.28 -16.11
CA LYS A 142 1.23 -4.41 -15.16
C LYS A 142 2.50 -4.52 -14.33
N GLU A 143 3.68 -4.36 -14.92
CA GLU A 143 4.96 -4.43 -14.21
C GLU A 143 5.17 -3.23 -13.26
N ASP A 144 4.80 -2.02 -13.69
CA ASP A 144 4.88 -0.83 -12.85
C ASP A 144 3.96 -0.91 -11.63
N ILE A 145 2.74 -1.45 -11.78
CA ILE A 145 1.82 -1.71 -10.66
C ILE A 145 2.45 -2.69 -9.68
N VAL A 146 2.99 -3.81 -10.19
CA VAL A 146 3.62 -4.83 -9.34
C VAL A 146 4.82 -4.26 -8.60
N ARG A 147 5.68 -3.46 -9.26
CA ARG A 147 6.81 -2.81 -8.60
C ARG A 147 6.35 -1.89 -7.48
N ARG A 148 5.34 -1.06 -7.71
CA ARG A 148 4.78 -0.16 -6.69
C ARG A 148 4.19 -0.94 -5.51
N LEU A 149 3.50 -2.04 -5.77
CA LEU A 149 2.98 -2.93 -4.72
C LEU A 149 4.09 -3.57 -3.89
N SER A 150 5.21 -3.92 -4.51
CA SER A 150 6.42 -4.41 -3.82
C SER A 150 7.08 -3.33 -2.95
N GLU A 151 6.97 -2.07 -3.32
CA GLU A 151 7.57 -0.92 -2.63
C GLU A 151 6.70 -0.42 -1.46
N THR A 152 5.37 -0.49 -1.56
CA THR A 152 4.47 0.01 -0.51
C THR A 152 4.32 -0.92 0.70
N ASN A 153 4.65 -2.22 0.59
CA ASN A 153 4.54 -3.19 1.70
C ASN A 153 3.15 -3.24 2.36
N MET A 154 2.10 -2.71 1.72
CA MET A 154 0.74 -2.58 2.25
C MET A 154 -0.04 -3.90 2.16
N GLU A 155 -0.97 -4.11 3.11
CA GLU A 155 -1.87 -5.27 3.14
C GLU A 155 -3.00 -5.13 2.09
N GLU A 156 -3.62 -6.25 1.71
CA GLU A 156 -4.51 -6.37 0.53
C GLU A 156 -5.68 -5.38 0.47
N GLU A 157 -6.13 -4.87 1.61
CA GLU A 157 -7.34 -4.05 1.75
C GLU A 157 -7.11 -2.54 1.51
N ASP A 158 -5.86 -2.04 1.55
CA ASP A 158 -5.56 -0.60 1.49
C ASP A 158 -5.09 -0.10 0.11
N LEU A 159 -5.26 -0.90 -0.94
CA LEU A 159 -4.60 -0.69 -2.24
C LEU A 159 -5.51 -0.10 -3.33
N SER A 160 -6.80 0.02 -3.09
CA SER A 160 -7.77 0.68 -3.98
C SER A 160 -7.39 2.15 -4.20
N ASP A 161 -6.96 2.81 -3.12
CA ASP A 161 -6.76 4.26 -3.06
C ASP A 161 -5.50 4.75 -3.79
N VAL A 162 -4.52 3.86 -4.04
CA VAL A 162 -3.24 4.21 -4.67
C VAL A 162 -3.37 4.42 -6.19
N PHE A 163 -4.40 3.85 -6.82
CA PHE A 163 -4.49 3.78 -8.27
C PHE A 163 -5.67 4.51 -8.89
N GLU A 164 -6.69 4.90 -8.11
CA GLU A 164 -7.73 5.81 -8.58
C GLU A 164 -7.15 7.18 -8.99
N ASN A 165 -6.01 7.57 -8.42
CA ASN A 165 -5.42 8.91 -8.62
C ASN A 165 -4.51 9.10 -9.85
N LYS A 166 -4.32 8.10 -10.75
CA LYS A 166 -3.40 8.27 -11.90
C LYS A 166 -3.90 7.81 -13.28
N LEU A 167 -5.15 7.41 -13.46
CA LEU A 167 -5.73 7.15 -14.80
C LEU A 167 -6.36 8.40 -15.47
N THR A 168 -6.34 9.56 -14.82
CA THR A 168 -6.81 10.83 -15.41
C THR A 168 -5.74 11.61 -16.17
N PHE A 169 -4.49 11.15 -16.22
CA PHE A 169 -3.38 11.90 -16.85
C PHE A 169 -2.82 11.23 -18.11
N SER A 170 -3.67 11.09 -19.15
CA SER A 170 -3.22 11.18 -20.56
C SER A 170 -4.40 11.12 -21.52
N ALA A 171 -5.28 12.11 -21.45
CA ALA A 171 -6.24 12.40 -22.52
C ALA A 171 -6.39 13.91 -22.71
N SER A 172 -5.30 14.57 -23.08
CA SER A 172 -5.37 15.90 -23.68
C SER A 172 -4.20 16.09 -24.64
N LYS A 173 -4.54 16.10 -25.93
CA LYS A 173 -3.72 16.71 -26.97
C LYS A 173 -3.66 18.21 -26.70
N SER A 174 -2.45 18.77 -26.58
CA SER A 174 -2.12 20.07 -27.18
C SER A 174 -0.62 20.33 -27.09
N SER A 175 -0.09 20.79 -28.22
CA SER A 175 1.19 21.46 -28.40
C SER A 175 1.48 22.51 -27.32
N ASP A 176 2.71 22.57 -26.83
CA ASP A 176 3.59 23.70 -27.14
C ASP A 176 5.04 23.45 -26.68
N LYS A 177 5.96 23.85 -27.55
CA LYS A 177 7.40 23.79 -27.36
C LYS A 177 7.85 25.03 -26.59
N THR A 178 8.58 24.85 -25.50
CA THR A 178 9.68 25.76 -25.13
C THR A 178 10.71 24.99 -24.29
N PRO A 179 12.02 25.19 -24.52
CA PRO A 179 13.07 24.38 -23.91
C PRO A 179 13.56 25.01 -22.60
N ILE A 180 13.53 24.26 -21.50
CA ILE A 180 14.32 24.58 -20.32
C ILE A 180 15.64 23.84 -20.43
N ALA A 181 16.72 24.62 -20.52
CA ALA A 181 18.09 24.16 -20.58
C ALA A 181 18.48 23.44 -19.28
N GLY A 182 19.19 22.31 -19.43
CA GLY A 182 20.01 21.77 -18.34
C GLY A 182 19.56 20.46 -17.70
N LEU A 183 18.97 19.52 -18.45
CA LEU A 183 18.94 18.10 -18.06
C LEU A 183 19.27 17.25 -19.28
N THR A 184 20.55 16.93 -19.47
CA THR A 184 20.98 15.91 -20.42
C THR A 184 20.49 14.56 -19.92
N TYR A 185 19.45 14.03 -20.58
CA TYR A 185 19.04 12.64 -20.48
C TYR A 185 20.20 11.74 -20.91
N ARG A 186 20.70 10.92 -19.98
CA ARG A 186 21.54 9.77 -20.32
C ARG A 186 20.61 8.71 -20.93
N LYS A 187 20.74 8.47 -22.24
CA LYS A 187 20.23 7.25 -22.90
C LYS A 187 21.02 6.08 -22.35
N GLU A 188 20.35 5.10 -21.76
CA GLU A 188 20.96 3.80 -21.48
C GLU A 188 20.93 2.93 -22.73
N GLY A 189 22.12 2.47 -23.14
CA GLY A 189 22.30 1.58 -24.27
C GLY A 189 23.72 1.69 -24.83
N GLU A 190 24.73 1.30 -24.05
CA GLU A 190 25.98 0.72 -24.56
C GLU A 190 26.82 0.17 -23.38
N CYS A 191 27.30 -1.06 -23.56
CA CYS A 191 28.09 -1.83 -22.61
C CYS A 191 29.56 -1.37 -22.66
N GLY A 192 30.19 -1.18 -21.51
CA GLY A 192 31.63 -0.95 -21.40
C GLY A 192 32.06 -0.99 -19.94
N ASN A 193 32.92 -1.96 -19.61
CA ASN A 193 33.67 -1.99 -18.36
C ASN A 193 34.54 -0.74 -18.28
N ASP A 194 34.54 -0.03 -17.14
CA ASP A 194 35.70 0.71 -16.65
C ASP A 194 35.51 1.10 -15.18
N GLU A 195 36.65 1.22 -14.52
CA GLU A 195 36.88 1.15 -13.08
C GLU A 195 36.41 2.37 -12.27
N VAL A 196 36.12 2.09 -11.00
CA VAL A 196 36.24 2.93 -9.79
C VAL A 196 36.64 4.40 -10.02
N THR A 197 35.74 5.33 -9.67
CA THR A 197 36.13 6.49 -8.86
C THR A 197 35.01 6.87 -7.88
N ASN A 198 35.24 6.54 -6.62
CA ASN A 198 34.60 7.18 -5.48
C ASN A 198 34.90 8.69 -5.51
N THR A 199 33.87 9.51 -5.63
CA THR A 199 33.89 10.92 -5.16
C THR A 199 32.68 11.17 -4.26
N SER A 200 32.64 10.41 -3.15
CA SER A 200 31.79 10.72 -1.99
C SER A 200 32.48 11.79 -1.14
N ILE A 201 32.17 13.06 -1.39
CA ILE A 201 32.43 14.14 -0.42
C ILE A 201 31.20 15.04 -0.22
N PHE A 202 30.17 14.97 -1.08
CA PHE A 202 28.93 15.77 -0.95
C PHE A 202 27.62 14.96 -0.87
N SER A 203 27.67 13.63 -0.79
CA SER A 203 26.48 12.78 -0.93
C SER A 203 25.68 12.49 0.37
N LYS A 204 25.97 13.18 1.48
CA LYS A 204 25.22 12.98 2.74
C LYS A 204 24.99 14.29 3.50
N LEU A 205 24.44 15.30 2.84
CA LEU A 205 23.73 16.34 3.59
C LEU A 205 22.42 15.69 4.08
N PRO A 206 22.20 15.59 5.41
CA PRO A 206 20.94 15.07 5.94
C PRO A 206 19.79 15.91 5.40
N ASN A 207 18.68 15.26 5.03
CA ASN A 207 17.54 15.97 4.46
C ASN A 207 17.09 17.05 5.48
N PRO A 208 17.08 18.34 5.09
CA PRO A 208 16.78 19.44 6.01
C PRO A 208 15.38 19.32 6.63
N VAL A 209 14.47 18.62 5.95
CA VAL A 209 13.09 18.37 6.39
C VAL A 209 13.00 17.20 7.38
N GLU A 210 13.95 16.27 7.36
CA GLU A 210 13.92 15.02 8.14
C GLU A 210 13.87 15.26 9.66
N LYS A 211 14.50 16.33 10.13
CA LYS A 211 14.46 16.74 11.55
C LYS A 211 13.05 17.12 12.00
N HIS A 212 12.25 17.70 11.11
CA HIS A 212 10.88 18.12 11.42
C HIS A 212 9.92 16.93 11.27
N LEU A 213 10.13 16.09 10.26
CA LEU A 213 9.34 14.88 10.01
C LEU A 213 9.40 13.86 11.15
N LYS A 214 10.54 13.75 11.86
CA LYS A 214 10.67 12.89 13.05
C LYS A 214 9.73 13.25 14.20
N ASN A 215 9.22 14.48 14.25
CA ASN A 215 8.29 14.92 15.29
C ASN A 215 6.84 14.57 14.98
N PHE A 216 6.53 14.14 13.75
CA PHE A 216 5.19 13.72 13.38
C PHE A 216 4.93 12.31 13.88
N LYS A 217 3.89 12.18 14.72
CA LYS A 217 3.30 10.89 15.08
C LYS A 217 2.11 10.64 14.17
N ILE A 218 1.87 9.37 13.85
CA ILE A 218 0.69 8.96 13.09
C ILE A 218 -0.56 9.28 13.92
N THR A 219 -1.46 10.11 13.39
CA THR A 219 -2.68 10.54 14.09
C THR A 219 -3.92 10.42 13.21
N ASN A 220 -5.07 10.14 13.84
CA ASN A 220 -6.37 10.02 13.17
C ASN A 220 -7.29 11.24 13.37
N GLY A 221 -6.84 12.24 14.14
CA GLY A 221 -7.57 13.47 14.44
C GLY A 221 -8.68 13.36 15.50
N LEU A 222 -8.95 12.18 16.06
CA LEU A 222 -9.99 12.01 17.08
C LEU A 222 -9.51 12.43 18.48
N ASN A 223 -8.21 12.27 18.76
CA ASN A 223 -7.60 12.79 19.98
C ASN A 223 -7.18 14.25 19.78
N ILE A 224 -7.85 15.18 20.47
CA ILE A 224 -7.61 16.63 20.34
C ILE A 224 -6.15 16.98 20.70
N SER A 225 -5.55 16.34 21.71
CA SER A 225 -4.17 16.63 22.10
C SER A 225 -3.18 16.27 20.99
N GLU A 226 -3.37 15.12 20.36
CA GLU A 226 -2.52 14.64 19.26
C GLU A 226 -2.75 15.48 17.99
N LEU A 227 -4.00 15.86 17.73
CA LEU A 227 -4.34 16.76 16.62
C LEU A 227 -3.65 18.12 16.78
N LEU A 228 -3.68 18.71 17.97
CA LEU A 228 -3.03 20.00 18.23
C LEU A 228 -1.50 19.89 18.12
N GLU A 229 -0.91 18.78 18.58
CA GLU A 229 0.52 18.50 18.41
C GLU A 229 0.88 18.35 16.92
N PHE A 230 0.04 17.66 16.14
CA PHE A 230 0.18 17.54 14.69
C PHE A 230 0.10 18.90 13.99
N ILE A 231 -0.92 19.71 14.27
CA ILE A 231 -1.10 21.06 13.70
C ILE A 231 0.10 21.94 14.05
N LYS A 232 0.58 21.88 15.29
CA LYS A 232 1.78 22.62 15.71
C LYS A 232 3.01 22.22 14.89
N ASN A 233 3.21 20.92 14.67
CA ASN A 233 4.33 20.42 13.86
C ASN A 233 4.19 20.76 12.38
N LEU A 234 2.97 20.78 11.84
CA LEU A 234 2.64 21.25 10.48
C LEU A 234 3.02 22.71 10.28
N LEU A 235 2.59 23.60 11.18
CA LEU A 235 2.92 25.02 11.11
C LEU A 235 4.41 25.27 11.30
N LYS A 236 5.05 24.50 12.19
CA LYS A 236 6.49 24.55 12.40
C LYS A 236 7.26 24.12 11.14
N LEU A 237 6.82 23.04 10.49
CA LEU A 237 7.38 22.57 9.23
C LEU A 237 7.28 23.65 8.15
N LYS A 238 6.13 24.31 8.01
CA LYS A 238 5.97 25.41 7.05
C LYS A 238 6.85 26.62 7.37
N ASN A 239 6.91 27.05 8.62
CA ASN A 239 7.62 28.28 8.99
C ASN A 239 9.14 28.10 8.99
N GLU A 240 9.63 26.90 9.30
CA GLU A 240 11.06 26.59 9.39
C GLU A 240 11.63 26.03 8.07
N THR A 241 10.79 25.79 7.05
CA THR A 241 11.23 25.36 5.72
C THR A 241 10.75 26.31 4.62
N HIS A 242 11.47 26.38 3.50
CA HIS A 242 11.06 27.16 2.32
C HIS A 242 10.15 26.37 1.37
N LEU A 243 9.42 25.38 1.88
CA LEU A 243 8.54 24.54 1.08
C LEU A 243 7.25 25.26 0.71
N LEU A 244 6.69 24.91 -0.45
CA LEU A 244 5.38 25.38 -0.87
C LEU A 244 4.28 24.71 -0.02
N ASP A 245 3.13 25.38 0.09
CA ASP A 245 2.01 24.87 0.91
C ASP A 245 1.55 23.49 0.46
N THR A 246 1.53 23.28 -0.86
CA THR A 246 1.20 21.99 -1.48
C THR A 246 2.18 20.88 -1.09
N GLU A 247 3.48 21.19 -1.02
CA GLU A 247 4.53 20.23 -0.68
C GLU A 247 4.46 19.84 0.80
N VAL A 248 4.22 20.83 1.68
CA VAL A 248 4.04 20.58 3.11
C VAL A 248 2.82 19.70 3.37
N ILE A 249 1.70 19.97 2.70
CA ILE A 249 0.49 19.15 2.80
C ILE A 249 0.77 17.72 2.34
N GLU A 250 1.49 17.54 1.22
CA GLU A 250 1.86 16.21 0.71
C GLU A 250 2.74 15.42 1.67
N LEU A 251 3.73 16.07 2.28
CA LEU A 251 4.61 15.44 3.27
C LEU A 251 3.84 14.98 4.51
N CYS A 252 2.78 15.71 4.89
CA CYS A 252 1.99 15.40 6.07
C CYS A 252 1.05 14.20 5.86
N LEU A 253 0.65 13.89 4.62
CA LEU A 253 -0.22 12.75 4.32
C LEU A 253 0.36 11.41 4.82
N GLY A 254 1.69 11.26 4.87
CA GLY A 254 2.34 10.07 5.39
C GLY A 254 2.21 9.85 6.91
N TYR A 255 1.72 10.85 7.65
CA TYR A 255 1.60 10.82 9.12
C TYR A 255 0.15 10.94 9.59
N VAL A 256 -0.81 10.75 8.70
CA VAL A 256 -2.23 10.97 8.98
C VAL A 256 -3.03 9.75 8.52
N THR A 257 -4.01 9.34 9.31
CA THR A 257 -4.90 8.21 9.00
C THR A 257 -6.38 8.55 9.27
N GLY A 258 -7.29 7.74 8.72
CA GLY A 258 -8.71 7.79 9.07
C GLY A 258 -9.38 9.15 8.78
N PRO A 259 -10.24 9.67 9.69
CA PRO A 259 -11.02 10.89 9.44
C PRO A 259 -10.17 12.13 9.12
N LEU A 260 -9.02 12.28 9.78
CA LEU A 260 -8.09 13.38 9.53
C LEU A 260 -7.50 13.33 8.12
N LEU A 261 -7.22 12.13 7.60
CA LEU A 261 -6.71 11.95 6.25
C LEU A 261 -7.74 12.40 5.23
N SER A 262 -8.99 11.95 5.38
CA SER A 262 -10.10 12.33 4.50
C SER A 262 -10.27 13.86 4.47
N LYS A 263 -10.20 14.53 5.63
CA LYS A 263 -10.37 15.98 5.70
C LYS A 263 -9.21 16.77 5.08
N ILE A 264 -7.96 16.31 5.28
CA ILE A 264 -6.79 16.92 4.65
C ILE A 264 -6.82 16.72 3.13
N MET A 265 -7.26 15.54 2.65
CA MET A 265 -7.40 15.26 1.22
C MET A 265 -8.50 16.09 0.55
N GLU A 266 -9.62 16.34 1.24
CA GLU A 266 -10.65 17.28 0.80
C GLU A 266 -10.05 18.69 0.63
N CYS A 267 -9.35 19.20 1.65
CA CYS A 267 -8.69 20.51 1.60
C CYS A 267 -7.61 20.60 0.51
N LYS A 268 -6.87 19.51 0.26
CA LYS A 268 -5.90 19.41 -0.83
C LYS A 268 -6.58 19.51 -2.20
N SER A 269 -7.73 18.86 -2.36
CA SER A 269 -8.51 18.86 -3.61
C SER A 269 -9.06 20.25 -3.92
N ASP A 270 -9.46 20.97 -2.87
CA ASP A 270 -9.89 22.38 -2.93
C ASP A 270 -8.74 23.37 -3.12
N LYS A 271 -7.47 22.91 -3.14
CA LYS A 271 -6.25 23.74 -3.22
C LYS A 271 -6.15 24.79 -2.12
N LYS A 272 -6.63 24.46 -0.91
CA LYS A 272 -6.54 25.34 0.26
C LYS A 272 -5.10 25.54 0.70
N ASP A 273 -4.80 26.74 1.20
CA ASP A 273 -3.50 27.03 1.79
C ASP A 273 -3.37 26.40 3.20
N ILE A 274 -2.18 26.50 3.82
CA ILE A 274 -1.96 25.90 5.14
C ILE A 274 -2.77 26.61 6.25
N GLN A 275 -3.08 27.89 6.09
CA GLN A 275 -3.85 28.66 7.08
C GLN A 275 -5.32 28.26 7.03
N GLU A 276 -5.87 28.09 5.84
CA GLU A 276 -7.20 27.58 5.57
C GLU A 276 -7.33 26.14 6.06
N LEU A 277 -6.34 25.29 5.77
CA LEU A 277 -6.30 23.92 6.29
C LEU A 277 -6.30 23.90 7.83
N HIS A 278 -5.46 24.70 8.46
CA HIS A 278 -5.40 24.82 9.92
C HIS A 278 -6.77 25.20 10.51
N SER A 279 -7.43 26.20 9.92
CA SER A 279 -8.75 26.65 10.35
C SER A 279 -9.81 25.54 10.19
N GLU A 280 -9.82 24.85 9.05
CA GLU A 280 -10.75 23.76 8.78
C GLU A 280 -10.57 22.57 9.73
N LEU A 281 -9.32 22.18 10.01
CA LEU A 281 -9.04 21.09 10.95
C LEU A 281 -9.52 21.41 12.35
N LEU A 282 -9.29 22.64 12.83
CA LEU A 282 -9.82 23.08 14.11
C LEU A 282 -11.35 23.14 14.10
N HIS A 283 -11.97 23.59 13.01
CA HIS A 283 -13.43 23.68 12.92
C HIS A 283 -14.09 22.29 12.94
N TYR A 284 -13.53 21.35 12.19
CA TYR A 284 -14.09 20.03 11.98
C TYR A 284 -13.88 19.08 13.17
N PHE A 285 -12.68 19.06 13.75
CA PHE A 285 -12.33 18.07 14.79
C PHE A 285 -12.50 18.57 16.22
N VAL A 286 -12.43 19.88 16.47
CA VAL A 286 -12.54 20.42 17.84
C VAL A 286 -13.98 20.81 18.12
N PRO A 287 -14.69 20.12 19.05
CA PRO A 287 -16.08 20.40 19.35
C PRO A 287 -16.31 21.86 19.79
N LEU A 288 -17.39 22.46 19.30
CA LEU A 288 -17.78 23.84 19.64
C LEU A 288 -17.90 24.06 21.16
N GLY A 289 -18.46 23.08 21.88
CA GLY A 289 -18.60 23.16 23.34
C GLY A 289 -17.25 23.29 24.07
N LEU A 290 -16.19 22.66 23.55
CA LEU A 290 -14.86 22.76 24.14
C LEU A 290 -14.24 24.15 23.88
N LYS A 291 -14.44 24.72 22.70
CA LYS A 291 -14.01 26.10 22.38
C LYS A 291 -14.72 27.14 23.24
N GLU A 292 -16.03 27.01 23.41
CA GLU A 292 -16.81 27.91 24.25
C GLU A 292 -16.49 27.74 25.74
N ASN A 293 -16.16 26.53 26.19
CA ASN A 293 -15.66 26.31 27.54
C ASN A 293 -14.30 26.98 27.76
N LEU A 294 -13.36 26.85 26.81
CA LEU A 294 -12.07 27.54 26.90
C LEU A 294 -12.21 29.06 26.94
N LYS A 295 -13.10 29.64 26.11
CA LYS A 295 -13.41 31.08 26.16
C LYS A 295 -13.97 31.51 27.51
N ARG A 296 -14.84 30.68 28.09
CA ARG A 296 -15.39 30.93 29.42
C ARG A 296 -14.30 30.84 30.48
N GLU A 297 -13.50 29.77 30.49
CA GLU A 297 -12.39 29.59 31.42
C GLU A 297 -11.38 30.73 31.36
N LEU A 298 -11.03 31.25 30.17
CA LEU A 298 -10.13 32.39 30.03
C LEU A 298 -10.59 33.62 30.84
N VAL A 299 -11.91 33.82 30.97
CA VAL A 299 -12.50 34.97 31.66
C VAL A 299 -12.87 34.64 33.11
N THR A 300 -13.27 33.40 33.39
CA THR A 300 -13.83 32.99 34.70
C THR A 300 -12.84 32.25 35.59
N ARG A 301 -11.71 31.76 35.06
CA ARG A 301 -10.69 31.06 35.85
C ARG A 301 -10.08 32.04 36.85
N GLN A 302 -10.27 31.75 38.13
CA GLN A 302 -9.60 32.42 39.24
C GLN A 302 -8.41 31.59 39.70
N GLN A 303 -7.39 32.26 40.25
CA GLN A 303 -6.23 31.58 40.83
C GLN A 303 -6.67 30.72 42.01
N LYS A 304 -6.32 29.42 42.00
CA LYS A 304 -6.70 28.52 43.08
C LYS A 304 -5.88 28.81 44.34
N PRO A 305 -6.45 28.60 45.54
CA PRO A 305 -5.67 28.74 46.79
C PRO A 305 -4.47 27.79 46.79
N GLY A 306 -3.26 28.34 46.90
CA GLY A 306 -2.00 27.56 46.88
C GLY A 306 -1.39 27.32 45.49
N GLU A 307 -2.05 27.76 44.40
CA GLU A 307 -1.47 27.74 43.05
C GLU A 307 -0.42 28.86 42.92
N PRO A 308 0.84 28.57 42.56
CA PRO A 308 1.83 29.61 42.32
C PRO A 308 1.38 30.55 41.20
N PHE A 309 1.56 31.86 41.39
CA PHE A 309 1.15 32.88 40.41
C PHE A 309 1.78 32.69 39.02
N SER A 310 3.01 32.15 38.98
CA SER A 310 3.69 31.80 37.73
C SER A 310 2.94 30.73 36.95
N VAL A 311 2.41 29.70 37.61
CA VAL A 311 1.64 28.61 36.99
C VAL A 311 0.30 29.16 36.50
N TYR A 312 -0.40 29.90 37.35
CA TYR A 312 -1.68 30.53 37.01
C TYR A 312 -1.59 31.40 35.75
N LYS A 313 -0.52 32.21 35.61
CA LYS A 313 -0.31 33.06 34.44
C LYS A 313 0.05 32.29 33.17
N THR A 314 0.60 31.09 33.27
CA THR A 314 1.04 30.30 32.10
C THR A 314 -0.08 29.43 31.54
N GLU A 315 -1.09 29.12 32.35
CA GLU A 315 -2.26 28.33 31.97
C GLU A 315 -3.48 29.16 31.54
N VAL A 316 -3.37 30.50 31.58
CA VAL A 316 -4.36 31.49 31.12
C VAL A 316 -3.80 32.21 29.90
#